data_AF-A0A2E6XY57-F1
#
_entry.id   AF-A0A2E6XY57-F1
#
_cell.length_a   1.000
_cell.length_b   1.000
_cell.length_c   1.000
_cell.angle_alpha   90.00
_cell.angle_beta   90.00
_cell.angle_gamma   90.00
#
_symmetry.space_group_name_H-M   'P 1'
#
loop_
_entity.id
_entity.type
_entity.pdbx_description
1 polymer ?
#
loop_
_entity_poly.entity_id
_entity_poly.type
_entity_poly.pdbx_seq_one_letter_code
_entity_poly.pdbx_strand_id
1 'polypeptide(L)' 'MPADLAAGYCGERSVDAFLRRVGSEYPLPTVKQGNRTLWLRQDLDQAIGLVTQDGVTDAADVL' A
#
# COMPACT_ATOMS: atom_id res chain seq x y z
N MET A 1 -6.97 6.75 -3.71
CA MET A 1 -7.75 5.63 -4.23
C MET A 1 -8.91 5.34 -3.28
N PRO A 2 -10.16 5.25 -3.75
CA PRO A 2 -11.29 4.78 -2.94
C PRO A 2 -11.14 3.29 -2.58
N ALA A 3 -11.94 2.81 -1.62
CA ALA A 3 -11.79 1.48 -1.02
C ALA A 3 -11.95 0.32 -2.03
N ASP A 4 -12.85 0.47 -3.00
CA ASP A 4 -13.07 -0.48 -4.09
C ASP A 4 -11.83 -0.62 -4.97
N LEU A 5 -11.26 0.52 -5.37
CA LEU A 5 -10.04 0.54 -6.19
C LEU A 5 -8.83 0.04 -5.41
N ALA A 6 -8.69 0.44 -4.13
CA ALA A 6 -7.59 0.01 -3.27
C ALA A 6 -7.61 -1.51 -3.03
N ALA A 7 -8.80 -2.09 -2.78
CA ALA A 7 -8.94 -3.54 -2.62
C ALA A 7 -8.51 -4.29 -3.89
N GLY A 8 -8.99 -3.86 -5.06
CA GLY A 8 -8.56 -4.45 -6.33
C GLY A 8 -7.06 -4.29 -6.58
N TYR A 9 -6.51 -3.13 -6.25
CA TYR A 9 -5.08 -2.84 -6.39
C TYR A 9 -4.20 -3.77 -5.54
N CYS A 10 -4.63 -4.05 -4.31
CA CYS A 10 -3.92 -4.93 -3.39
C CYS A 10 -4.15 -6.43 -3.65
N GLY A 11 -4.93 -6.79 -4.67
CA GLY A 11 -5.25 -8.18 -5.00
C GLY A 11 -6.27 -8.85 -4.06
N GLU A 12 -7.07 -8.05 -3.35
CA GLU A 12 -8.05 -8.56 -2.41
C GLU A 12 -9.30 -9.10 -3.09
N ARG A 13 -9.91 -10.13 -2.49
CA ARG A 13 -11.14 -10.76 -3.03
C ARG A 13 -12.37 -9.86 -2.91
N SER A 14 -12.37 -8.91 -1.98
CA SER A 14 -13.46 -7.98 -1.75
C SER A 14 -13.00 -6.75 -0.96
N VAL A 15 -13.80 -5.69 -0.98
CA VAL A 15 -13.55 -4.48 -0.18
C VAL A 15 -13.56 -4.78 1.32
N ASP A 16 -14.45 -5.66 1.79
CA ASP A 16 -14.49 -6.05 3.21
C ASP A 16 -13.22 -6.76 3.66
N ALA A 17 -12.68 -7.67 2.82
CA ALA A 17 -11.41 -8.35 3.09
C ALA A 17 -10.25 -7.35 3.22
N PHE A 18 -10.18 -6.37 2.32
CA PHE A 18 -9.23 -5.27 2.40
C PHE A 18 -9.39 -4.47 3.71
N LEU A 19 -10.61 -4.02 4.02
CA LEU A 19 -10.88 -3.19 5.20
C LEU A 19 -10.56 -3.89 6.53
N ARG A 20 -10.70 -5.22 6.62
CA ARG A 20 -10.29 -6.01 7.80
C ARG A 20 -8.78 -6.01 8.04
N ARG A 21 -7.99 -5.88 6.97
CA ARG A 21 -6.52 -5.89 7.01
C ARG A 21 -5.94 -4.48 7.13
N VAL A 22 -6.72 -3.44 6.83
CA VAL A 22 -6.36 -2.04 7.08
C VAL A 22 -6.08 -1.81 8.57
N GLY A 23 -4.92 -1.24 8.87
CA GLY A 23 -4.40 -1.04 10.23
C GLY A 23 -3.53 -2.20 10.74
N SER A 24 -3.46 -3.32 10.01
CA SER A 24 -2.57 -4.45 10.33
C SER A 24 -1.57 -4.68 9.20
N GLU A 25 -2.06 -4.99 8.00
CA GLU A 25 -1.23 -5.29 6.82
C GLU A 25 -1.25 -4.14 5.81
N TYR A 26 -2.34 -3.39 5.75
CA TYR A 26 -2.46 -2.19 4.91
C TYR A 26 -2.46 -0.92 5.78
N PRO A 27 -1.96 0.21 5.26
CA PRO A 27 -1.97 1.47 5.96
C PRO A 27 -3.39 1.98 6.21
N LEU A 28 -3.52 2.84 7.22
CA LEU A 28 -4.75 3.61 7.42
C LEU A 28 -5.00 4.57 6.24
N PRO A 29 -6.26 4.91 5.96
CA PRO A 29 -6.57 5.84 4.89
C PRO A 29 -6.02 7.23 5.19
N THR A 30 -5.33 7.81 4.21
CA THR A 30 -4.75 9.15 4.28
C THR A 30 -5.83 10.24 4.35
N VAL A 31 -6.97 10.02 3.70
CA VAL A 31 -8.12 10.95 3.77
C VAL A 31 -9.32 10.23 4.36
N LYS A 32 -9.87 10.81 5.42
CA LYS A 32 -11.15 10.41 6.03
C LYS A 32 -12.00 11.66 6.22
N GLN A 33 -12.82 12.01 5.22
CA GLN A 33 -13.76 13.13 5.30
C GLN A 33 -15.19 12.65 5.01
N GLY A 34 -16.04 12.67 6.02
CA GLY A 34 -17.40 12.15 5.93
C GLY A 34 -17.40 10.67 5.52
N ASN A 35 -18.04 10.37 4.38
CA ASN A 35 -18.08 9.03 3.79
C ASN A 35 -16.91 8.74 2.84
N ARG A 36 -16.05 9.72 2.54
CA ARG A 36 -14.92 9.54 1.64
C ARG A 36 -13.72 9.03 2.42
N THR A 37 -13.27 7.85 2.03
CA THR A 37 -12.08 7.20 2.55
C THR A 37 -11.13 6.93 1.39
N LEU A 38 -9.91 7.47 1.45
CA LEU A 38 -8.93 7.34 0.37
C LEU A 38 -7.56 6.89 0.89
N TRP A 39 -6.92 6.02 0.11
CA TRP A 39 -5.54 5.59 0.28
C TRP A 39 -4.62 6.19 -0.78
N LEU A 40 -3.39 6.53 -0.42
CA LEU A 40 -2.37 6.86 -1.39
C LEU A 40 -1.82 5.58 -2.02
N ARG A 41 -1.53 5.63 -3.32
CA ARG A 41 -0.93 4.49 -4.03
C ARG A 41 0.42 4.11 -3.43
N GLN A 42 1.23 5.11 -3.10
CA GLN A 42 2.57 4.91 -2.56
C GLN A 42 2.56 4.15 -1.23
N ASP A 43 1.63 4.47 -0.33
CA ASP A 43 1.52 3.78 0.95
C ASP A 43 1.09 2.31 0.74
N LEU A 44 0.20 2.07 -0.22
CA LEU A 44 -0.20 0.70 -0.60
C LEU A 44 0.96 -0.05 -1.26
N ASP A 45 1.72 0.60 -2.16
CA ASP A 45 2.90 0.03 -2.83
C ASP A 45 3.95 -0.43 -1.81
N GLN A 46 4.20 0.37 -0.78
CA GLN A 46 5.08 0.00 0.33
C GLN A 46 4.54 -1.22 1.09
N ALA A 47 3.24 -1.24 1.39
CA ALA A 47 2.61 -2.33 2.14
C ALA A 47 2.61 -3.67 1.38
N ILE A 48 2.46 -3.65 0.06
CA ILE A 48 2.50 -4.86 -0.79
C ILE A 48 3.91 -5.17 -1.33
N GLY A 49 4.93 -4.44 -0.89
CA GLY A 49 6.32 -4.69 -1.28
C GLY A 49 6.62 -4.39 -2.76
N LEU A 50 5.80 -3.56 -3.42
CA LEU A 50 6.03 -3.10 -4.80
C LEU A 50 7.01 -1.93 -4.89
N VAL A 51 7.60 -1.51 -3.78
CA VAL A 51 8.80 -0.68 -3.83
C VAL A 51 9.95 -1.50 -4.43
N THR A 52 10.25 -1.26 -5.70
CA THR A 52 11.55 -1.61 -6.28
C THR A 52 12.60 -1.13 -5.28
N GLN A 53 13.35 -2.07 -4.70
CA GLN A 53 14.57 -1.75 -3.98
C GLN A 53 15.55 -1.22 -5.02
N ASP A 54 15.43 0.05 -5.38
CA ASP A 54 16.39 0.74 -6.22
C ASP A 54 17.63 0.97 -5.35
N GLY A 55 18.52 -0.03 -5.39
CA GLY A 55 19.95 0.02 -5.05
C GLY A 55 20.35 0.79 -3.79
N VAL A 56 20.51 0.08 -2.68
CA VAL A 56 21.52 0.45 -1.67
C VAL A 56 22.64 -0.60 -1.69
N THR A 57 23.69 -0.22 -2.43
CA THR A 57 25.11 -0.30 -2.05
C THR A 57 25.69 -1.66 -1.65
N ASP A 58 26.28 -2.40 -2.59
CA ASP A 58 27.49 -3.18 -2.35
C ASP A 58 28.19 -3.51 -3.69
N ALA A 59 29.35 -2.88 -3.95
CA ALA A 59 30.40 -3.22 -4.95
C ALA A 59 31.21 -1.98 -5.44
N ALA A 60 31.45 -0.99 -4.58
CA ALA A 60 32.47 0.02 -4.82
C ALA A 60 33.37 0.19 -3.58
N ASP A 61 33.85 -0.93 -3.05
CA ASP A 61 35.05 -0.97 -2.23
C ASP A 61 35.77 -2.30 -2.51
N VAL A 62 37.08 -2.20 -2.78
CA VAL A 62 38.05 -3.28 -3.07
C VAL A 62 38.00 -3.89 -4.48
N LEU A 63 38.77 -3.29 -5.41
CA LEU A 63 39.92 -3.93 -6.08
C LEU A 63 40.79 -2.88 -6.79
#